data_AF-A0A117L7K4-F1
#
_entry.id   AF-A0A117L7K4-F1
#
_cell.length_a   1.000
_cell.length_b   1.000
_cell.length_c   1.000
_cell.angle_alpha   90.00
_cell.angle_beta   90.00
_cell.angle_gamma   90.00
#
_symmetry.space_group_name_H-M   'P 1'
#
loop_
_entity.id
_entity.type
_entity.pdbx_description
1 polymer ?
#
loop_
_entity_poly.entity_id
_entity_poly.type
_entity_poly.pdbx_seq_one_letter_code
_entity_poly.pdbx_strand_id
1 'polypeptide(L)' 'MKKIFIVLEPEELVKLQDILLEHDTEEAWNFLQFTLWPKIKKEISCLDGRK' A
#
# COMPACT_ATOMS: atom_id res chain seq x y z
N MET A 1 -3.38 -14.11 14.76
CA MET A 1 -2.97 -13.48 13.50
C MET A 1 -2.09 -12.28 13.83
N LYS A 2 -0.91 -12.17 13.22
CA LYS A 2 -0.07 -10.97 13.39
C LYS A 2 -0.64 -9.84 12.53
N LYS A 3 -0.86 -8.67 13.10
CA LYS A 3 -1.30 -7.47 12.37
C LYS A 3 -0.05 -6.71 11.91
N ILE A 4 -0.07 -6.22 10.68
CA ILE A 4 0.96 -5.33 10.12
C ILE A 4 0.32 -3.95 10.04
N PHE A 5 1.00 -2.94 10.59
CA PHE A 5 0.58 -1.55 10.50
C PHE A 5 1.42 -0.87 9.44
N ILE A 6 0.77 -0.36 8.39
CA ILE A 6 1.43 0.39 7.31
C ILE A 6 1.16 1.86 7.58
N VAL A 7 2.22 2.64 7.71
CA VAL A 7 2.11 4.10 7.86
C VAL A 7 2.04 4.72 6.47
N LEU A 8 0.96 5.47 6.25
CA LEU A 8 0.77 6.27 5.06
C LEU A 8 1.14 7.72 5.34
N GLU A 9 1.81 8.35 4.39
CA GLU A 9 2.03 9.79 4.39
C GLU A 9 0.71 10.53 4.16
N PRO A 10 0.58 11.80 4.58
CA PRO A 10 -0.67 12.55 4.42
C PRO A 10 -1.20 12.58 2.97
N GLU A 11 -0.31 12.70 1.98
CA GLU A 11 -0.67 12.69 0.56
C GLU A 11 -1.21 11.34 0.09
N GLU A 12 -0.64 10.24 0.58
CA GLU A 12 -1.09 8.88 0.27
C GLU A 12 -2.47 8.60 0.89
N LEU A 13 -2.75 9.17 2.07
CA LEU A 13 -4.05 9.10 2.73
C LEU A 13 -5.13 9.82 1.92
N VAL A 14 -4.85 11.03 1.44
CA VAL A 14 -5.78 11.78 0.58
C VAL A 14 -6.07 11.00 -0.69
N LYS A 15 -5.03 10.53 -1.38
CA LYS A 15 -5.17 9.71 -2.59
C LYS A 15 -6.01 8.45 -2.36
N LEU A 16 -5.80 7.75 -1.23
CA LEU A 16 -6.60 6.58 -0.89
C LEU A 16 -8.08 6.94 -0.63
N GLN A 17 -8.35 8.08 -0.01
CA GLN A 17 -9.74 8.54 0.20
C GLN A 17 -10.42 8.81 -1.14
N ASP A 18 -9.76 9.49 -2.07
CA ASP A 18 -10.31 9.79 -3.40
C ASP A 18 -10.64 8.49 -4.17
N ILE A 19 -9.72 7.53 -4.20
CA ILE A 19 -9.92 6.20 -4.81
C ILE A 19 -11.16 5.51 -4.22
N LEU A 20 -11.32 5.55 -2.90
CA LEU A 20 -12.44 4.90 -2.20
C LEU A 20 -13.78 5.59 -2.49
N LEU A 21 -13.78 6.91 -2.66
CA LEU A 21 -14.97 7.70 -2.98
C LEU A 21 -15.42 7.50 -4.43
N GLU A 22 -14.47 7.48 -5.36
CA GLU A 22 -14.73 7.35 -6.79
C GLU A 22 -14.96 5.89 -7.23
N HIS A 23 -14.65 4.94 -6.35
CA HIS A 23 -14.68 3.50 -6.65
C HIS A 23 -13.83 3.13 -7.88
N ASP A 24 -12.75 3.86 -8.12
CA ASP A 24 -11.84 3.60 -9.24
C ASP A 24 -10.98 2.35 -8.94
N THR A 25 -11.34 1.24 -9.59
CA THR A 25 -10.65 -0.03 -9.42
C THR A 25 -9.25 -0.06 -10.02
N GLU A 26 -9.00 0.71 -11.08
CA GLU A 26 -7.67 0.77 -11.71
C GLU A 26 -6.71 1.54 -10.82
N GLU A 27 -7.16 2.68 -10.30
CA GLU A 27 -6.35 3.48 -9.40
C GLU A 27 -6.15 2.82 -8.03
N ALA A 28 -7.15 2.08 -7.55
CA ALA A 28 -6.99 1.21 -6.37
C ALA A 28 -5.91 0.14 -6.58
N TRP A 29 -5.89 -0.50 -7.75
CA TRP A 29 -4.86 -1.49 -8.08
C TRP A 29 -3.47 -0.85 -8.13
N ASN A 30 -3.36 0.30 -8.78
CA ASN A 30 -2.09 1.05 -8.87
C ASN A 30 -1.59 1.47 -7.47
N PHE A 31 -2.47 1.96 -6.60
CA PHE A 31 -2.13 2.34 -5.24
C PHE A 31 -1.62 1.14 -4.42
N LEU A 32 -2.27 -0.03 -4.55
CA LEU A 32 -1.81 -1.26 -3.91
C LEU A 32 -0.41 -1.67 -4.40
N GLN A 33 -0.20 -1.68 -5.71
CA GLN A 33 1.03 -2.16 -6.33
C GLN A 33 2.23 -1.25 -6.09
N PHE A 34 2.03 0.07 -6.17
CA PHE A 34 3.14 1.04 -6.19
C PHE A 34 3.31 1.79 -4.87
N THR A 35 2.30 1.86 -4.01
CA THR A 35 2.38 2.55 -2.72
C THR A 35 2.45 1.56 -1.55
N LEU A 36 1.49 0.63 -1.46
CA LEU A 36 1.40 -0.28 -0.31
C LEU A 36 2.42 -1.43 -0.37
N TRP A 37 2.57 -2.09 -1.51
CA TRP A 37 3.43 -3.25 -1.65
C TRP A 37 4.92 -2.99 -1.31
N PRO A 38 5.54 -1.87 -1.73
CA PRO A 38 6.91 -1.54 -1.34
C PRO A 38 7.06 -1.36 0.18
N LYS A 39 6.07 -0.79 0.86
CA LYS A 39 6.09 -0.60 2.32
C LYS A 39 5.97 -1.94 3.05
N ILE A 40 5.17 -2.87 2.54
CA ILE A 40 5.07 -4.24 3.08
C ILE A 40 6.39 -4.99 2.94
N LYS A 41 7.03 -4.94 1.76
CA LYS A 41 8.33 -5.59 1.55
C LYS A 41 9.42 -5.06 2.46
N LYS A 42 9.47 -3.74 2.65
CA LYS A 42 10.43 -3.11 3.57
C LYS A 42 10.31 -3.64 5.00
N GLU A 43 9.08 -3.82 5.49
CA GLU A 43 8.81 -4.32 6.84
C GLU A 43 8.99 -5.84 6.97
N ILE A 44 8.86 -6.59 5.86
CA ILE A 44 8.93 -8.05 5.84
C ILE A 44 10.09 -8.48 4.96
N SER A 45 11.30 -8.44 5.52
CA SER A 45 12.55 -8.80 4.83
C SER A 45 12.54 -10.20 4.21
N CYS A 46 11.74 -11.15 4.71
CA CYS A 46 11.61 -12.48 4.10
C CYS A 46 10.84 -12.49 2.77
N LEU A 47 10.18 -11.39 2.39
CA LEU A 47 9.52 -11.20 1.08
C LEU A 47 10.38 -10.44 0.08
N ASP A 48 11.60 -10.05 0.47
CA ASP A 48 12.50 -9.21 -0.33
C ASP A 48 13.23 -10.00 -1.44
N GLY A 49 13.01 -11.32 -1.52
CA GLY A 49 13.53 -12.18 -2.60
C GLY A 49 15.05 -12.34 -2.62
N ARG A 50 15.78 -11.77 -1.67
CA ARG A 50 17.23 -11.92 -1.53
C ARG A 50 17.52 -13.22 -0.78
N LYS A 51 18.05 -14.22 -1.49
CA LYS A 51 18.79 -15.35 -0.92
C LYS A 51 20.28 -15.05 -0.98
#